data_AF-A0A7C3UVD5-F1
#
_entry.id   AF-A0A7C3UVD5-F1
#
_cell.length_a   1.000
_cell.length_b   1.000
_cell.length_c   1.000
_cell.angle_alpha   90.00
_cell.angle_beta   90.00
_cell.angle_gamma   90.00
#
_symmetry.space_group_name_H-M   'P 1'
#
loop_
_entity.id
_entity.type
_entity.pdbx_description
1 polymer ?
#
loop_
_entity_poly.entity_id
_entity_poly.type
_entity_poly.pdbx_seq_one_letter_code
_entity_poly.pdbx_strand_id
1 'polypeptide(L)' 'MAQGWEKRFVACEPRLSEFVELYRSIGYEVHLEPLGEEEEGCAECTRCFERDREKYRVIFTRPRQETWSGKS' A
#
# COMPACT_ATOMS: atom_id res chain seq x y z
N MET A 1 0.33 11.86 9.29
CA MET A 1 0.89 10.82 8.41
C MET A 1 2.17 11.36 7.77
N ALA A 2 3.24 10.57 7.77
CA ALA A 2 4.60 11.02 7.53
C ALA A 2 4.81 11.54 6.09
N GLN A 3 5.52 12.66 5.97
CA GLN A 3 5.85 13.35 4.72
C GLN A 3 6.47 12.39 3.69
N GLY A 4 5.76 12.09 2.61
CA GLY A 4 6.25 11.32 1.46
C GLY A 4 5.64 9.94 1.22
N TRP A 5 4.74 9.44 2.09
CA TRP A 5 4.01 8.20 1.82
C TRP A 5 2.71 8.47 1.06
N GLU A 6 2.53 7.80 -0.07
CA GLU A 6 1.32 7.87 -0.88
C GLU A 6 0.48 6.60 -0.68
N LYS A 7 -0.80 6.77 -0.32
CA LYS A 7 -1.77 5.67 -0.23
C LYS A 7 -2.10 5.19 -1.65
N ARG A 8 -1.92 3.90 -1.91
CA ARG A 8 -2.18 3.29 -3.23
C ARG A 8 -3.55 2.65 -3.28
N PHE A 9 -3.67 1.43 -2.75
CA PHE A 9 -4.92 0.69 -2.72
C PHE A 9 -4.87 -0.41 -1.67
N VAL A 10 -6.03 -1.02 -1.43
CA VAL A 10 -6.20 -2.16 -0.53
C VAL A 10 -6.04 -3.46 -1.30
N ALA A 11 -5.23 -4.39 -0.78
CA ALA A 11 -5.07 -5.72 -1.35
C ALA A 11 -4.97 -6.81 -0.27
N CYS A 12 -5.26 -8.05 -0.65
CA CYS A 12 -5.03 -9.26 0.12
C CYS A 12 -4.13 -10.23 -0.66
N GLU A 13 -3.64 -11.26 0.01
CA GLU A 13 -2.81 -12.29 -0.63
C GLU A 13 -3.57 -13.09 -1.71
N PRO A 14 -2.88 -13.57 -2.75
CA PRO A 14 -1.44 -13.41 -3.02
C PRO A 14 -1.08 -12.06 -3.66
N ARG A 15 -2.09 -11.34 -4.16
CA ARG A 15 -1.94 -10.07 -4.91
C ARG A 15 -1.19 -9.00 -4.12
N LEU A 16 -1.40 -8.94 -2.80
CA LEU A 16 -0.66 -8.07 -1.90
C LEU A 16 0.86 -8.26 -2.04
N SER A 17 1.32 -9.51 -1.96
CA SER A 17 2.74 -9.85 -2.05
C SER A 17 3.30 -9.55 -3.43
N GLU A 18 2.55 -9.83 -4.50
CA GLU A 18 2.96 -9.48 -5.88
C GLU A 18 3.21 -7.98 -6.06
N PHE A 19 2.32 -7.12 -5.53
CA PHE A 19 2.51 -5.67 -5.62
C PHE A 19 3.63 -5.16 -4.73
N VAL A 20 3.80 -5.72 -3.54
CA VAL A 20 4.91 -5.37 -2.64
C VAL A 20 6.25 -5.63 -3.32
N GLU A 21 6.41 -6.80 -3.94
CA GLU A 21 7.62 -7.15 -4.68
C GLU A 21 7.82 -6.26 -5.91
N LEU A 22 6.76 -6.01 -6.69
CA LEU A 22 6.81 -5.11 -7.84
C LEU A 22 7.30 -3.72 -7.43
N TYR A 23 6.65 -3.07 -6.46
CA TYR A 23 7.00 -1.72 -6.01
C TYR A 23 8.43 -1.65 -5.49
N ARG A 24 8.87 -2.65 -4.71
CA ARG A 24 10.26 -2.75 -4.25
C ARG A 24 11.24 -2.90 -5.41
N SER A 25 10.89 -3.67 -6.44
CA SER A 25 11.73 -3.87 -7.63
C SER A 25 11.87 -2.61 -8.48
N ILE A 26 10.86 -1.75 -8.51
CA ILE A 26 10.88 -0.49 -9.29
C ILE A 26 11.36 0.72 -8.46
N GLY A 27 12.01 0.48 -7.31
CA GLY A 27 12.64 1.54 -6.52
C GLY A 27 11.72 2.27 -5.55
N TYR A 28 10.62 1.66 -5.11
CA TYR A 28 9.75 2.21 -4.07
C TYR A 28 9.94 1.49 -2.74
N GLU A 29 9.83 2.23 -1.65
CA GLU A 29 9.58 1.68 -0.34
C GLU A 29 8.09 1.37 -0.20
N VAL A 30 7.77 0.22 0.40
CA VAL A 30 6.40 -0.23 0.60
C VAL A 30 6.14 -0.39 2.08
N HIS A 31 5.07 0.25 2.55
CA HIS A 31 4.57 0.15 3.91
C HIS A 31 3.13 -0.38 3.86
N LEU A 32 2.82 -1.35 4.71
CA LEU A 32 1.52 -2.01 4.75
C LEU A 32 0.85 -1.70 6.09
N GLU A 33 -0.33 -1.11 6.05
CA GLU A 33 -1.13 -0.90 7.26
C GLU A 33 -2.38 -1.80 7.26
N PRO A 34 -2.81 -2.30 8.43
CA PRO A 34 -4.14 -2.90 8.53
C PRO A 34 -5.22 -1.90 8.10
N LEU A 35 -6.35 -2.38 7.56
CA LEU A 35 -7.54 -1.53 7.56
C LEU A 35 -7.95 -1.32 9.01
N GLY A 36 -7.72 -0.11 9.52
CA GLY A 36 -8.24 0.30 10.81
C GLY A 36 -9.77 0.27 10.83
N GLU A 37 -10.33 0.08 12.02
CA GLU A 37 -11.78 0.11 12.24
C GLU A 37 -12.38 1.49 11.88
N GLU A 38 -11.60 2.57 11.96
CA GLU A 38 -12.04 3.96 11.76
C GLU A 38 -12.05 4.44 10.28
N GLU A 39 -11.57 3.65 9.31
CA GLU A 39 -11.77 3.96 7.88
C GLU A 39 -13.18 3.54 7.40
N GLU A 40 -14.22 3.92 8.16
CA GLU A 40 -15.63 3.74 7.81
C GLU A 40 -16.11 4.72 6.72
N GLY A 41 -15.24 5.62 6.27
CA GLY A 41 -15.56 6.69 5.31
C GLY A 41 -15.70 6.29 3.84
N CYS A 42 -15.46 5.01 3.48
CA CYS A 42 -15.67 4.51 2.12
C CYS A 42 -16.79 3.46 2.11
N ALA A 43 -18.01 3.90 2.44
CA ALA A 43 -19.24 3.11 2.52
C ALA A 43 -19.68 2.40 1.21
N GLU A 44 -18.86 2.46 0.16
CA GLU A 44 -19.10 1.82 -1.15
C GLU A 44 -18.34 0.48 -1.30
N CYS A 45 -17.18 0.31 -0.67
CA CYS A 45 -16.36 -0.90 -0.82
C CYS A 45 -16.65 -1.97 0.25
N THR A 46 -17.42 -1.65 1.29
CA THR A 46 -17.53 -2.46 2.52
C THR A 46 -18.29 -3.79 2.36
N ARG A 47 -19.05 -3.98 1.28
CA ARG A 47 -19.99 -5.11 1.16
C ARG A 47 -19.35 -6.47 0.81
N CYS A 48 -18.08 -6.51 0.41
CA CYS A 48 -17.37 -7.77 0.09
C CYS A 48 -16.36 -8.19 1.17
N PHE A 49 -16.05 -7.34 2.15
CA PHE A 49 -14.86 -7.49 3.01
C PHE A 49 -15.17 -7.96 4.43
N GLU A 50 -16.44 -8.12 4.81
CA GLU A 50 -16.84 -8.36 6.21
C GLU A 50 -16.29 -9.62 6.88
N ARG A 51 -15.88 -10.66 6.13
CA ARG A 51 -15.33 -11.89 6.73
C ARG A 51 -13.81 -11.94 6.87
N ASP A 52 -13.07 -11.10 6.15
CA ASP A 52 -11.63 -11.26 6.00
C ASP A 52 -10.87 -9.92 6.10
N ARG A 53 -11.45 -8.88 6.72
CA ARG A 53 -10.83 -7.54 6.83
C ARG A 53 -9.39 -7.59 7.35
N GLU A 54 -9.08 -8.52 8.25
CA GLU A 54 -7.74 -8.76 8.78
C GLU A 54 -6.70 -9.19 7.74
N LYS A 55 -7.14 -9.81 6.63
CA LYS A 55 -6.30 -10.25 5.52
C LYS A 55 -6.00 -9.14 4.52
N TYR A 56 -6.77 -8.06 4.58
CA TYR A 56 -6.58 -6.91 3.71
C TYR A 56 -5.63 -5.91 4.36
N ARG A 57 -4.71 -5.38 3.56
CA ARG A 57 -3.77 -4.36 3.96
C ARG A 57 -3.86 -3.19 2.99
N VAL A 58 -3.73 -1.98 3.52
CA VAL A 58 -3.58 -0.77 2.72
C VAL A 58 -2.10 -0.66 2.32
N ILE A 59 -1.85 -0.60 1.02
CA ILE A 59 -0.50 -0.42 0.49
C ILE A 59 -0.19 1.09 0.44
N PHE A 60 0.88 1.48 1.12
CA PHE A 60 1.49 2.79 1.01
C PHE A 60 2.84 2.67 0.33
N THR A 61 3.13 3.58 -0.59
CA THR A 61 4.42 3.61 -1.28
C THR A 61 5.09 4.96 -1.11
N ARG A 62 6.40 4.96 -1.04
CA ARG A 62 7.22 6.16 -1.10
C ARG A 62 8.33 5.91 -2.12
N PRO A 63 8.64 6.86 -3.02
CA PRO A 63 9.82 6.72 -3.85
C PRO A 63 11.03 6.58 -2.92
N ARG A 64 11.77 5.47 -3.06
CA ARG A 64 13.06 5.36 -2.40
C ARG A 64 13.87 6.51 -2.96
N GLN A 65 14.35 7.42 -2.12
CA GLN A 65 15.11 8.56 -2.60
C GLN A 65 16.37 8.04 -3.29
N GLU A 66 16.28 7.80 -4.60
CA GLU A 66 17.43 7.63 -5.44
C GLU A 66 18.08 8.99 -5.51
N THR A 67 19.23 9.12 -4.86
CA THR A 67 20.20 10.15 -5.17
C THR A 67 20.68 9.90 -6.60
N TRP A 68 19.86 10.21 -7.60
CA TRP A 68 20.25 10.16 -9.01
C TRP A 68 21.23 11.31 -9.27
N SER A 69 22.53 11.04 -9.10
CA SER A 69 23.61 11.77 -9.77
C SER A 69 23.78 11.19 -11.18
N GLY A 70 22.80 11.38 -12.07
CA GLY A 70 22.99 11.11 -13.49
C GLY A 70 23.70 12.28 -14.15
N LYS A 71 25.04 12.25 -14.11
CA LYS A 71 25.89 12.83 -15.15
C LYS A 71 26.39 11.66 -16.00
N SER A 72 25.92 11.56 -17.24
CA SER A 72 26.78 11.40 -18.42
C SER A 72 25.96 11.49 -19.70
#